data_AF-A0A7C1YXJ7-F1
#
_entry.id   AF-A0A7C1YXJ7-F1
#
_cell.length_a   1.000
_cell.length_b   1.000
_cell.length_c   1.000
_cell.angle_alpha   90.00
_cell.angle_beta   90.00
_cell.angle_gamma   90.00
#
_symmetry.space_group_name_H-M   'P 1'
#
loop_
_entity.id
_entity.type
_entity.pdbx_description
1 polymer ?
#
loop_
_entity_poly.entity_id
_entity_poly.type
_entity_poly.pdbx_seq_one_letter_code
_entity_poly.pdbx_strand_id
1 'polypeptide(L)'
;MINGRNKVLLIIIFSFVYVLFILVGLVLMSKLNYYTIHYTLKGEIIIDEEVSFGMNFLGRFVNWSNLDTYVPFFEDNFLFLFTLIFFAYFFSHIIVLIGWILFSFSSNRTVKKNASIISFFIYLGIYCLLIFYLPLRLDRMVNQTKLKYLELNKIYSEITYEISSSSAPYREIFSFFPIISLIFFYIIIYLSFQKLVEKFVFILKKKVFFRDFYEKVIKIYNEEDDWDVKKTLECWNKKIPRDVRRKKQIDFCEIVSSFANLQGGIIIIGITNSFPRKVIGVSDIENRIKNLEEDLIRWIRYENKFYKIKEILIPNEKDEMIRCIALLIFQTKKPVSVEQENGTISYKKRLGTGMISTTYTILIKEKREISKLNINFLEEMIEEYELSY
;
A
#
# COMPACT_ATOMS: atom_id res chain seq x y z
N MET A 1 27.14 30.17 38.68
CA MET A 1 27.54 28.75 38.69
C MET A 1 26.49 27.95 39.44
N ILE A 2 25.79 27.02 38.78
CA ILE A 2 24.85 26.13 39.47
C ILE A 2 25.69 25.11 40.26
N ASN A 3 25.53 25.12 41.59
CA ASN A 3 26.27 24.25 42.52
C ASN A 3 26.09 22.76 42.12
N GLY A 4 27.12 21.93 42.28
CA GLY A 4 27.13 20.55 41.75
C GLY A 4 25.94 19.69 42.19
N ARG A 5 25.43 19.93 43.41
CA ARG A 5 24.20 19.30 43.93
C ARG A 5 22.94 19.67 43.14
N ASN A 6 22.84 20.90 42.65
CA ASN A 6 21.69 21.37 41.88
C ASN A 6 21.65 20.77 40.46
N LYS A 7 22.80 20.37 39.90
CA LYS A 7 22.85 19.66 38.60
C LYS A 7 22.32 18.23 38.71
N VAL A 8 22.68 17.52 39.78
CA VAL A 8 22.17 16.17 40.04
C VAL A 8 20.66 16.21 40.28
N LEU A 9 20.20 17.19 41.07
CA LEU A 9 18.77 17.39 41.30
C LEU A 9 18.01 17.69 40.01
N LEU A 10 18.57 18.52 39.11
CA LEU A 10 17.95 18.81 37.82
C LEU A 10 17.82 17.57 36.94
N ILE A 11 18.85 16.72 36.88
CA ILE A 11 18.84 15.47 36.12
C ILE A 11 17.78 14.50 36.66
N ILE A 12 17.65 14.41 37.98
CA ILE A 12 16.63 13.57 38.63
C ILE A 12 15.23 14.09 38.29
N ILE A 13 15.02 15.42 38.36
CA ILE A 13 13.72 16.03 38.03
C ILE A 13 13.37 15.79 36.55
N PHE A 14 14.31 15.98 35.62
CA PHE A 14 14.06 15.72 34.20
C PHE A 14 13.79 14.24 33.90
N SER A 15 14.54 13.34 34.55
CA SER A 15 14.33 11.90 34.39
C SER A 15 12.95 11.47 34.93
N PHE A 16 12.54 12.05 36.06
CA PHE A 16 11.23 11.80 36.68
C PHE A 16 10.09 12.31 35.80
N VAL A 17 10.19 13.54 35.27
CA VAL A 17 9.20 14.11 34.35
C VAL A 17 9.09 13.28 33.06
N TYR A 18 10.20 12.78 32.53
CA TYR A 18 10.21 11.93 31.35
C TYR A 18 9.51 10.58 31.59
N VAL A 19 9.80 9.92 32.72
CA VAL A 19 9.12 8.68 33.11
C VAL A 19 7.62 8.90 33.34
N LEU A 20 7.24 10.03 33.93
CA LEU A 20 5.83 10.40 34.14
C LEU A 20 5.10 10.56 32.79
N PHE A 21 5.73 11.20 31.80
CA PHE A 21 5.16 11.34 30.45
C PHE A 21 4.97 9.99 29.76
N ILE A 22 5.92 9.07 29.89
CA ILE A 22 5.80 7.70 29.36
C ILE A 22 4.65 6.96 30.03
N LEU A 23 4.52 7.03 31.37
CA LEU A 23 3.46 6.38 32.12
C LEU A 23 2.07 6.92 31.75
N VAL A 24 1.93 8.25 31.62
CA VAL A 24 0.68 8.87 31.16
C VAL A 24 0.34 8.43 29.74
N GLY A 25 1.33 8.38 28.83
CA GLY A 25 1.16 7.85 27.49
C GLY A 25 0.68 6.38 27.49
N LEU A 26 1.29 5.53 28.31
CA LEU A 26 0.90 4.11 28.44
C LEU A 26 -0.52 3.93 29.00
N VAL A 27 -0.93 4.73 29.99
CA VAL A 27 -2.29 4.69 30.56
C VAL A 27 -3.34 5.18 29.57
N LEU A 28 -3.04 6.23 28.80
CA LEU A 28 -3.92 6.70 27.73
C LEU A 28 -4.06 5.65 26.62
N MET A 29 -2.95 4.99 26.26
CA MET A 29 -2.92 3.92 25.26
C MET A 29 -3.66 2.66 25.72
N SER A 30 -3.56 2.29 27.00
CA SER A 30 -4.29 1.14 27.55
C SER A 30 -5.79 1.40 27.55
N LYS A 31 -6.23 2.63 27.85
CA LYS A 31 -7.64 3.02 27.73
C LYS A 31 -8.11 3.00 26.29
N LEU A 32 -7.34 3.57 25.34
CA LEU A 32 -7.70 3.56 23.92
C LEU A 32 -7.79 2.14 23.33
N ASN A 33 -6.87 1.23 23.70
CA ASN A 33 -6.96 -0.18 23.29
C ASN A 33 -8.15 -0.89 23.94
N TYR A 34 -8.48 -0.61 25.21
CA TYR A 34 -9.65 -1.17 25.88
C TYR A 34 -10.96 -0.78 25.14
N TYR A 35 -11.08 0.48 24.71
CA TYR A 35 -12.20 0.93 23.88
C TYR A 35 -12.22 0.26 22.50
N THR A 36 -11.06 0.03 21.88
CA THR A 36 -10.98 -0.63 20.56
C THR A 36 -11.39 -2.10 20.62
N ILE A 37 -11.09 -2.80 21.73
CA ILE A 37 -11.44 -4.21 21.93
C ILE A 37 -12.93 -4.38 22.24
N HIS A 38 -13.56 -3.47 22.99
CA HIS A 38 -15.01 -3.52 23.22
C HIS A 38 -15.85 -3.24 21.95
N TYR A 39 -15.30 -2.56 20.96
CA TYR A 39 -15.95 -2.30 19.67
C TYR A 39 -15.93 -3.48 18.68
N THR A 40 -15.42 -4.65 19.05
CA THR A 40 -15.29 -5.79 18.13
C THR A 40 -15.99 -7.09 18.54
N LEU A 41 -16.80 -7.12 19.61
CA LEU A 41 -17.37 -8.40 20.09
C LEU A 41 -18.88 -8.52 20.28
N LYS A 42 -19.69 -7.48 20.12
CA LYS A 42 -21.17 -7.58 20.00
C LYS A 42 -21.69 -6.17 19.73
N GLY A 43 -22.41 -5.96 18.62
CA GLY A 43 -22.94 -4.65 18.23
C GLY A 43 -24.10 -4.13 19.11
N GLU A 44 -23.94 -4.09 20.43
CA GLU A 44 -24.87 -3.45 21.36
C GLU A 44 -24.10 -2.61 22.38
N ILE A 45 -24.55 -1.37 22.58
CA ILE A 45 -23.96 -0.40 23.51
C ILE A 45 -24.61 -0.61 24.88
N ILE A 46 -23.84 -1.05 25.87
CA ILE A 46 -24.18 -0.93 27.29
C ILE A 46 -23.22 0.12 27.86
N ILE A 47 -23.76 1.25 28.32
CA ILE A 47 -22.99 2.33 28.94
C ILE A 47 -22.91 2.05 30.44
N ASP A 48 -21.71 1.79 30.94
CA ASP A 48 -21.43 1.67 32.38
C ASP A 48 -21.35 3.06 33.05
N GLU A 49 -21.95 3.19 34.25
CA GLU A 49 -22.13 4.47 34.96
C GLU A 49 -20.82 5.15 35.41
N GLU A 50 -19.69 4.44 35.45
CA GLU A 50 -18.38 5.02 35.82
C GLU A 50 -17.80 6.00 34.78
N VAL A 51 -18.38 6.05 33.56
CA VAL A 51 -17.94 6.95 32.48
C VAL A 51 -18.34 8.43 32.71
N SER A 52 -19.28 8.69 33.64
CA SER A 52 -19.83 10.03 33.90
C SER A 52 -18.82 11.04 34.47
N PHE A 53 -17.78 10.59 35.20
CA PHE A 53 -16.86 11.52 35.87
C PHE A 53 -15.84 12.15 34.91
N GLY A 54 -15.38 11.41 33.89
CA GLY A 54 -14.45 11.94 32.88
C GLY A 54 -15.10 12.88 31.87
N MET A 55 -16.37 12.63 31.53
CA MET A 55 -17.14 13.44 30.57
C MET A 55 -17.50 14.82 31.13
N ASN A 56 -17.74 14.94 32.45
CA ASN A 56 -18.09 16.21 33.10
C ASN A 56 -16.96 17.25 33.13
N PHE A 57 -15.70 16.81 33.03
CA PHE A 57 -14.56 17.73 32.95
C PHE A 57 -14.40 18.34 31.55
N LEU A 58 -14.75 17.58 30.51
CA LEU A 58 -14.67 18.01 29.10
C LEU A 58 -15.94 18.74 28.61
N GLY A 59 -17.10 18.45 29.21
CA GLY A 59 -18.39 19.10 28.88
C GLY A 59 -18.48 20.59 29.20
N ARG A 60 -17.46 21.19 29.85
CA ARG A 60 -17.41 22.64 30.10
C ARG A 60 -16.83 23.47 28.95
N PHE A 61 -16.23 22.83 27.94
CA PHE A 61 -15.54 23.53 26.85
C PHE A 61 -16.22 23.42 25.48
N VAL A 62 -17.29 22.64 25.37
CA VAL A 62 -18.01 22.43 24.11
C VAL A 62 -19.51 22.41 24.39
N ASN A 63 -20.28 23.24 23.69
CA ASN A 63 -21.74 23.25 23.79
C ASN A 63 -22.30 22.14 22.89
N TRP A 64 -22.71 21.02 23.50
CA TRP A 64 -23.11 19.79 22.80
C TRP A 64 -24.55 19.77 22.31
N SER A 65 -25.26 20.90 22.28
CA SER A 65 -26.70 20.91 21.99
C SER A 65 -27.09 20.86 20.52
N ASN A 66 -26.15 20.76 19.56
CA ASN A 66 -26.45 20.83 18.12
C ASN A 66 -25.61 19.87 17.25
N LEU A 67 -25.67 18.56 17.48
CA LEU A 67 -25.01 17.58 16.60
C LEU A 67 -25.88 16.33 16.41
N ASP A 68 -26.95 16.48 15.62
CA ASP A 68 -27.70 15.39 14.99
C ASP A 68 -27.17 15.08 13.56
N THR A 69 -25.92 15.39 13.27
CA THR A 69 -25.29 15.07 11.99
C THR A 69 -24.02 14.28 12.20
N TYR A 70 -24.09 13.00 11.81
CA TYR A 70 -22.99 12.05 11.75
C TYR A 70 -21.78 12.64 10.99
N VAL A 71 -20.69 12.83 11.72
CA VAL A 71 -19.32 13.02 11.21
C VAL A 71 -18.46 11.96 11.90
N PRO A 72 -17.56 11.24 11.22
CA PRO A 72 -16.93 10.08 11.80
C PRO A 72 -15.95 10.50 12.90
N PHE A 73 -16.19 9.98 14.11
CA PHE A 73 -15.38 10.05 15.34
C PHE A 73 -13.88 9.67 15.20
N PHE A 74 -13.42 9.39 13.97
CA PHE A 74 -12.08 8.93 13.63
C PHE A 74 -11.10 10.05 13.23
N GLU A 75 -11.58 11.19 12.71
CA GLU A 75 -10.69 12.27 12.27
C GLU A 75 -10.05 13.01 13.44
N ASP A 76 -10.83 13.27 14.51
CA ASP A 76 -10.34 13.98 15.70
C ASP A 76 -9.29 13.18 16.47
N ASN A 77 -9.42 11.85 16.51
CA ASN A 77 -8.44 10.96 17.14
C ASN A 77 -7.14 10.83 16.33
N PHE A 78 -7.19 11.01 15.01
CA PHE A 78 -5.99 11.03 14.17
C PHE A 78 -5.21 12.33 14.34
N LEU A 79 -5.90 13.48 14.30
CA LEU A 79 -5.25 14.78 14.49
C LEU A 79 -4.67 14.87 15.92
N PHE A 80 -5.38 14.37 16.92
CA PHE A 80 -4.90 14.31 18.29
C PHE A 80 -3.64 13.44 18.43
N LEU A 81 -3.64 12.22 17.87
CA LEU A 81 -2.49 11.33 17.97
C LEU A 81 -1.29 11.82 17.15
N PHE A 82 -1.52 12.38 15.96
CA PHE A 82 -0.48 12.99 15.14
C PHE A 82 0.15 14.18 15.87
N THR A 83 -0.68 15.02 16.49
CA THR A 83 -0.25 16.14 17.31
C THR A 83 0.56 15.65 18.51
N LEU A 84 0.13 14.58 19.19
CA LEU A 84 0.85 13.97 20.30
C LEU A 84 2.22 13.42 19.90
N ILE A 85 2.30 12.69 18.78
CA ILE A 85 3.55 12.13 18.24
C ILE A 85 4.48 13.26 17.78
N PHE A 86 3.95 14.28 17.11
CA PHE A 86 4.70 15.45 16.68
C PHE A 86 5.26 16.21 17.88
N PHE A 87 4.45 16.44 18.93
CA PHE A 87 4.92 17.06 20.15
C PHE A 87 5.95 16.19 20.87
N ALA A 88 5.74 14.87 20.99
CA ALA A 88 6.72 13.98 21.60
C ALA A 88 8.07 14.01 20.87
N TYR A 89 8.05 14.00 19.53
CA TYR A 89 9.23 14.15 18.70
C TYR A 89 9.90 15.52 18.88
N PHE A 90 9.13 16.60 18.78
CA PHE A 90 9.62 17.98 18.96
C PHE A 90 10.23 18.21 20.35
N PHE A 91 9.55 17.76 21.41
CA PHE A 91 10.07 17.84 22.78
C PHE A 91 11.31 16.97 22.98
N SER A 92 11.41 15.81 22.34
CA SER A 92 12.62 15.00 22.41
C SER A 92 13.83 15.71 21.78
N HIS A 93 13.64 16.40 20.66
CA HIS A 93 14.66 17.23 20.04
C HIS A 93 15.07 18.40 20.94
N ILE A 94 14.11 19.08 21.57
CA ILE A 94 14.37 20.15 22.52
C ILE A 94 15.15 19.64 23.74
N ILE A 95 14.77 18.50 24.31
CA ILE A 95 15.46 17.90 25.47
C ILE A 95 16.90 17.55 25.11
N VAL A 96 17.12 16.96 23.93
CA VAL A 96 18.48 16.65 23.47
C VAL A 96 19.28 17.92 23.20
N LEU A 97 18.68 18.95 22.60
CA LEU A 97 19.31 20.24 22.34
C LEU A 97 19.70 20.95 23.65
N ILE A 98 18.78 21.03 24.63
CA ILE A 98 19.03 21.62 25.94
C ILE A 98 20.11 20.83 26.67
N GLY A 99 20.03 19.50 26.67
CA GLY A 99 21.07 18.64 27.23
C GLY A 99 22.42 18.94 26.61
N TRP A 100 22.47 19.04 25.27
CA TRP A 100 23.70 19.33 24.55
C TRP A 100 24.26 20.73 24.85
N ILE A 101 23.41 21.77 24.92
CA ILE A 101 23.80 23.13 25.33
C ILE A 101 24.34 23.12 26.76
N LEU A 102 23.67 22.46 27.70
CA LEU A 102 24.12 22.38 29.09
C LEU A 102 25.45 21.63 29.24
N PHE A 103 25.69 20.62 28.38
CA PHE A 103 26.94 19.85 28.36
C PHE A 103 28.06 20.52 27.57
N SER A 104 27.75 21.39 26.59
CA SER A 104 28.77 22.10 25.81
C SER A 104 29.56 23.10 26.68
N PHE A 105 28.92 23.64 27.72
CA PHE A 105 29.57 24.47 28.75
C PHE A 105 30.37 23.67 29.79
N SER A 106 30.37 22.34 29.75
CA SER A 106 31.24 21.53 30.60
C SER A 106 32.69 21.60 30.13
N SER A 107 33.62 21.96 31.02
CA SER A 107 35.06 21.89 30.76
C SER A 107 35.59 20.45 30.76
N ASN A 108 34.82 19.48 31.26
CA ASN A 108 35.23 18.08 31.36
C ASN A 108 34.93 17.30 30.07
N ARG A 109 35.99 16.85 29.39
CA ARG A 109 35.94 16.12 28.11
C ARG A 109 35.19 14.79 28.20
N THR A 110 35.30 14.07 29.31
CA THR A 110 34.61 12.79 29.52
C THR A 110 33.10 12.97 29.60
N VAL A 111 32.67 14.06 30.24
CA VAL A 111 31.24 14.42 30.35
C VAL A 111 30.65 14.74 28.99
N LYS A 112 31.39 15.49 28.13
CA LYS A 112 30.97 15.78 26.75
C LYS A 112 30.82 14.51 25.90
N LYS A 113 31.76 13.57 26.02
CA LYS A 113 31.72 12.30 25.28
C LYS A 113 30.50 11.46 25.68
N ASN A 114 30.25 11.31 26.98
CA ASN A 114 29.13 10.51 27.47
C ASN A 114 27.77 11.14 27.12
N ALA A 115 27.66 12.47 27.18
CA ALA A 115 26.45 13.18 26.74
C ALA A 115 26.15 12.95 25.25
N SER A 116 27.18 12.95 24.39
CA SER A 116 27.01 12.67 22.96
C SER A 116 26.52 11.25 22.70
N ILE A 117 27.02 10.27 23.46
CA ILE A 117 26.62 8.86 23.34
C ILE A 117 25.17 8.68 23.81
N ILE A 118 24.79 9.28 24.93
CA ILE A 118 23.42 9.20 25.46
C ILE A 118 22.42 9.84 24.49
N SER A 119 22.72 11.03 23.96
CA SER A 119 21.87 11.69 22.96
C SER A 119 21.71 10.84 21.70
N PHE A 120 22.77 10.16 21.25
CA PHE A 120 22.69 9.23 20.13
C PHE A 120 21.73 8.08 20.40
N PHE A 121 21.80 7.43 21.56
CA PHE A 121 20.89 6.34 21.91
C PHE A 121 19.44 6.78 22.11
N ILE A 122 19.20 7.98 22.65
CA ILE A 122 17.86 8.56 22.76
C ILE A 122 17.28 8.79 21.37
N TYR A 123 18.04 9.41 20.46
CA TYR A 123 17.63 9.58 19.07
C TYR A 123 17.33 8.25 18.39
N LEU A 124 18.22 7.27 18.55
CA LEU A 124 18.03 5.94 17.98
C LEU A 124 16.76 5.26 18.50
N GLY A 125 16.48 5.36 19.80
CA GLY A 125 15.27 4.80 20.43
C GLY A 125 13.98 5.44 19.91
N ILE A 126 13.93 6.77 19.79
CA ILE A 126 12.78 7.49 19.22
C ILE A 126 12.61 7.15 17.75
N TYR A 127 13.72 7.05 17.01
CA TYR A 127 13.69 6.67 15.60
C TYR A 127 13.14 5.25 15.44
N CYS A 128 13.60 4.29 16.25
CA CYS A 128 13.06 2.92 16.28
C CYS A 128 11.56 2.91 16.62
N LEU A 129 11.10 3.71 17.59
CA LEU A 129 9.67 3.84 17.90
C LEU A 129 8.86 4.37 16.71
N LEU A 130 9.35 5.41 16.04
CA LEU A 130 8.72 5.93 14.82
C LEU A 130 8.71 4.89 13.69
N ILE A 131 9.79 4.13 13.53
CA ILE A 131 9.92 3.03 12.56
C ILE A 131 8.89 1.93 12.81
N PHE A 132 8.64 1.56 14.06
CA PHE A 132 7.64 0.53 14.39
C PHE A 132 6.21 1.05 14.29
N TYR A 133 5.97 2.35 14.50
CA TYR A 133 4.61 2.91 14.57
C TYR A 133 4.08 3.44 13.24
N LEU A 134 4.93 4.01 12.38
CA LEU A 134 4.52 4.57 11.07
C LEU A 134 3.87 3.54 10.12
N PRO A 135 4.42 2.31 9.96
CA PRO A 135 3.92 1.34 8.97
C PRO A 135 2.49 0.82 9.26
N LEU A 136 1.99 1.02 10.48
CA LEU A 136 0.67 0.54 10.91
C LEU A 136 -0.49 1.47 10.50
N ARG A 137 -0.24 2.74 10.15
CA ARG A 137 -1.32 3.72 9.83
C ARG A 137 -1.18 4.45 8.48
N LEU A 138 -0.14 4.16 7.70
CA LEU A 138 0.18 4.85 6.44
C LEU A 138 -0.71 4.47 5.23
N ASP A 139 -1.76 3.67 5.45
CA ASP A 139 -2.69 3.15 4.42
C ASP A 139 -3.40 4.25 3.61
N ARG A 140 -3.56 5.47 4.14
CA ARG A 140 -4.27 6.57 3.46
C ARG A 140 -3.37 7.63 2.81
N MET A 141 -2.06 7.63 3.06
CA MET A 141 -1.17 8.71 2.56
C MET A 141 -0.56 8.44 1.18
N VAL A 142 -0.64 7.21 0.67
CA VAL A 142 0.10 6.78 -0.54
C VAL A 142 -0.23 7.64 -1.77
N ASN A 143 -1.46 8.12 -1.90
CA ASN A 143 -1.88 8.95 -3.05
C ASN A 143 -1.48 10.43 -2.95
N GLN A 144 -1.21 10.97 -1.75
CA GLN A 144 -0.70 12.34 -1.56
C GLN A 144 0.84 12.44 -1.61
N THR A 145 1.54 11.31 -1.55
CA THR A 145 3.02 11.27 -1.42
C THR A 145 3.78 11.75 -2.65
N LYS A 146 3.18 11.75 -3.85
CA LYS A 146 3.88 12.13 -5.09
C LYS A 146 4.24 13.61 -5.13
N LEU A 147 3.35 14.48 -4.63
CA LEU A 147 3.59 15.92 -4.48
C LEU A 147 4.54 16.22 -3.31
N LYS A 148 4.35 15.54 -2.16
CA LYS A 148 5.23 15.69 -0.99
C LYS A 148 6.66 15.20 -1.23
N TYR A 149 6.89 14.24 -2.13
CA TYR A 149 8.24 13.77 -2.46
C TYR A 149 9.10 14.85 -3.13
N LEU A 150 8.50 15.67 -4.02
CA LEU A 150 9.20 16.78 -4.67
C LEU A 150 9.53 17.90 -3.67
N GLU A 151 8.61 18.20 -2.75
CA GLU A 151 8.86 19.15 -1.66
C GLU A 151 9.91 18.64 -0.66
N LEU A 152 9.86 17.36 -0.30
CA LEU A 152 10.85 16.71 0.55
C LEU A 152 12.25 16.71 -0.08
N ASN A 153 12.36 16.48 -1.40
CA ASN A 153 13.64 16.59 -2.12
C ASN A 153 14.19 18.02 -2.14
N LYS A 154 13.31 19.03 -2.16
CA LYS A 154 13.71 20.44 -2.09
C LYS A 154 14.25 20.78 -0.70
N ILE A 155 13.49 20.46 0.35
CA ILE A 155 13.91 20.62 1.76
C ILE A 155 15.21 19.85 2.02
N TYR A 156 15.35 18.66 1.44
CA TYR A 156 16.56 17.86 1.52
C TYR A 156 17.77 18.54 0.87
N SER A 157 17.62 19.14 -0.30
CA SER A 157 18.72 19.86 -0.97
C SER A 157 19.23 21.06 -0.14
N GLU A 158 18.31 21.74 0.56
CA GLU A 158 18.63 22.87 1.45
C GLU A 158 19.35 22.39 2.72
N ILE A 159 18.86 21.32 3.36
CA ILE A 159 19.49 20.72 4.56
C ILE A 159 20.88 20.15 4.24
N THR A 160 21.04 19.50 3.08
CA THR A 160 22.34 18.91 2.68
C THR A 160 23.39 19.98 2.42
N TYR A 161 22.98 21.13 1.86
CA TYR A 161 23.84 22.30 1.67
C TYR A 161 24.31 22.87 3.01
N GLU A 162 23.40 23.07 3.97
CA GLU A 162 23.74 23.53 5.32
C GLU A 162 24.68 22.55 6.06
N ILE A 163 24.43 21.25 5.99
CA ILE A 163 25.25 20.23 6.66
C ILE A 163 26.66 20.18 6.05
N SER A 164 26.79 20.37 4.72
CA SER A 164 28.08 20.39 4.04
C SER A 164 28.99 21.54 4.52
N SER A 165 28.42 22.59 5.10
CA SER A 165 29.14 23.73 5.69
C SER A 165 29.56 23.54 7.16
N SER A 166 29.09 22.45 7.81
CA SER A 166 29.36 22.18 9.22
C SER A 166 30.64 21.34 9.46
N SER A 167 31.18 21.37 10.68
CA SER A 167 32.46 20.72 11.03
C SER A 167 32.50 19.19 10.80
N ALA A 168 33.70 18.67 10.54
CA ALA A 168 33.97 17.29 10.08
C ALA A 168 33.20 16.13 10.77
N PRO A 169 33.01 16.07 12.11
CA PRO A 169 32.33 14.93 12.73
C PRO A 169 30.82 14.87 12.45
N TYR A 170 30.19 15.97 12.03
CA TYR A 170 28.76 16.00 11.69
C TYR A 170 28.49 15.43 10.30
N ARG A 171 29.44 15.59 9.37
CA ARG A 171 29.32 15.07 7.99
C ARG A 171 29.11 13.56 7.95
N GLU A 172 29.83 12.81 8.78
CA GLU A 172 29.75 11.35 8.78
C GLU A 172 28.40 10.86 9.29
N ILE A 173 27.90 11.39 10.42
CA ILE A 173 26.61 10.94 11.00
C ILE A 173 25.44 11.36 10.11
N PHE A 174 25.45 12.58 9.58
CA PHE A 174 24.38 13.05 8.69
C PHE A 174 24.42 12.41 7.30
N SER A 175 25.56 11.87 6.85
CA SER A 175 25.63 11.12 5.59
C SER A 175 24.82 9.82 5.57
N PHE A 176 24.50 9.26 6.75
CA PHE A 176 23.69 8.03 6.86
C PHE A 176 22.18 8.28 6.86
N PHE A 177 21.72 9.45 7.31
CA PHE A 177 20.29 9.79 7.35
C PHE A 177 19.56 9.63 6.01
N PRO A 178 20.12 10.06 4.86
CA PRO A 178 19.50 9.87 3.55
C PRO A 178 19.34 8.40 3.18
N ILE A 179 20.36 7.59 3.48
CA ILE A 179 20.36 6.15 3.18
C ILE A 179 19.30 5.45 4.02
N ILE A 180 19.24 5.75 5.31
CA ILE A 180 18.25 5.19 6.24
C ILE A 180 16.83 5.60 5.82
N SER A 181 16.61 6.88 5.50
CA SER A 181 15.30 7.37 5.03
C SER A 181 14.86 6.72 3.72
N LEU A 182 15.78 6.52 2.75
CA LEU A 182 15.51 5.85 1.49
C LEU A 182 15.13 4.37 1.69
N ILE A 183 15.86 3.67 2.58
CA ILE A 183 15.56 2.28 2.95
C ILE A 183 14.15 2.20 3.57
N PHE A 184 13.81 3.11 4.50
CA PHE A 184 12.48 3.13 5.10
C PHE A 184 11.37 3.41 4.09
N PHE A 185 11.58 4.36 3.19
CA PHE A 185 10.64 4.66 2.13
C PHE A 185 10.39 3.43 1.23
N TYR A 186 11.45 2.70 0.89
CA TYR A 186 11.35 1.46 0.12
C TYR A 186 10.58 0.37 0.86
N ILE A 187 10.88 0.17 2.16
CA ILE A 187 10.17 -0.81 3.01
C ILE A 187 8.68 -0.46 3.12
N ILE A 188 8.33 0.80 3.38
CA ILE A 188 6.93 1.24 3.49
C ILE A 188 6.18 0.97 2.17
N ILE A 189 6.77 1.35 1.03
CA ILE A 189 6.20 1.07 -0.29
C ILE A 189 5.96 -0.43 -0.49
N TYR A 190 6.96 -1.24 -0.14
CA TYR A 190 6.88 -2.68 -0.31
C TYR A 190 5.76 -3.28 0.56
N LEU A 191 5.67 -2.87 1.83
CA LEU A 191 4.62 -3.33 2.75
C LEU A 191 3.21 -2.88 2.33
N SER A 192 3.06 -1.62 1.88
CA SER A 192 1.78 -1.13 1.34
C SER A 192 1.36 -1.91 0.09
N PHE A 193 2.30 -2.22 -0.80
CA PHE A 193 2.01 -3.05 -1.98
C PHE A 193 1.58 -4.47 -1.59
N GLN A 194 2.28 -5.11 -0.64
CA GLN A 194 1.91 -6.44 -0.16
C GLN A 194 0.50 -6.44 0.46
N LYS A 195 0.18 -5.46 1.32
CA LYS A 195 -1.16 -5.31 1.92
C LYS A 195 -2.24 -5.09 0.88
N LEU A 196 -1.98 -4.27 -0.14
CA LEU A 196 -2.93 -4.03 -1.22
C LEU A 196 -3.20 -5.30 -2.02
N VAL A 197 -2.15 -6.07 -2.34
CA VAL A 197 -2.27 -7.39 -2.97
C VAL A 197 -3.04 -8.37 -2.08
N GLU A 198 -2.83 -8.34 -0.76
CA GLU A 198 -3.55 -9.18 0.20
C GLU A 198 -5.02 -8.79 0.34
N LYS A 199 -5.33 -7.49 0.49
CA LYS A 199 -6.70 -6.94 0.49
C LYS A 199 -7.41 -7.36 -0.79
N PHE A 200 -6.72 -7.26 -1.93
CA PHE A 200 -7.28 -7.67 -3.20
C PHE A 200 -7.51 -9.18 -3.28
N VAL A 201 -6.55 -10.01 -2.86
CA VAL A 201 -6.75 -11.46 -2.76
C VAL A 201 -7.92 -11.81 -1.84
N PHE A 202 -8.10 -11.05 -0.77
CA PHE A 202 -9.22 -11.21 0.15
C PHE A 202 -10.56 -10.81 -0.50
N ILE A 203 -10.60 -9.72 -1.26
CA ILE A 203 -11.78 -9.30 -2.03
C ILE A 203 -12.13 -10.35 -3.09
N LEU A 204 -11.14 -10.88 -3.81
CA LEU A 204 -11.35 -11.99 -4.73
C LEU A 204 -11.85 -13.25 -4.02
N LYS A 205 -11.58 -13.46 -2.73
CA LYS A 205 -12.17 -14.58 -1.99
C LYS A 205 -13.63 -14.35 -1.62
N LYS A 206 -14.12 -13.10 -1.63
CA LYS A 206 -15.51 -12.81 -1.31
C LYS A 206 -16.40 -13.21 -2.49
N LYS A 207 -17.32 -14.13 -2.23
CA LYS A 207 -18.35 -14.55 -3.19
C LYS A 207 -19.16 -13.38 -3.74
N VAL A 208 -19.35 -12.33 -2.93
CA VAL A 208 -20.14 -11.14 -3.29
C VAL A 208 -19.46 -10.34 -4.42
N PHE A 209 -18.15 -10.12 -4.34
CA PHE A 209 -17.41 -9.42 -5.41
C PHE A 209 -17.57 -10.10 -6.77
N PHE A 210 -17.38 -11.42 -6.84
CA PHE A 210 -17.53 -12.12 -8.10
C PHE A 210 -18.96 -12.19 -8.59
N ARG A 211 -19.96 -12.14 -7.70
CA ARG A 211 -21.36 -12.02 -8.09
C ARG A 211 -21.64 -10.66 -8.73
N ASP A 212 -21.14 -9.57 -8.17
CA ASP A 212 -21.42 -8.24 -8.70
C ASP A 212 -20.61 -7.95 -9.95
N PHE A 213 -19.34 -8.38 -9.96
CA PHE A 213 -18.54 -8.38 -11.19
C PHE A 213 -19.18 -9.25 -12.27
N TYR A 214 -19.74 -10.40 -11.90
CA TYR A 214 -20.51 -11.24 -12.82
C TYR A 214 -21.74 -10.49 -13.34
N GLU A 215 -22.52 -9.82 -12.48
CA GLU A 215 -23.66 -9.04 -12.94
C GLU A 215 -23.24 -7.92 -13.89
N LYS A 216 -22.14 -7.21 -13.61
CA LYS A 216 -21.56 -6.19 -14.50
C LYS A 216 -21.17 -6.82 -15.84
N VAL A 217 -20.35 -7.86 -15.82
CA VAL A 217 -19.87 -8.53 -17.05
C VAL A 217 -21.00 -9.22 -17.81
N ILE A 218 -22.00 -9.79 -17.19
CA ILE A 218 -23.06 -10.52 -17.92
C ILE A 218 -24.08 -9.55 -18.52
N LYS A 219 -24.38 -8.45 -17.81
CA LYS A 219 -25.44 -7.51 -18.21
C LYS A 219 -24.92 -6.45 -19.18
N ILE A 220 -23.66 -6.02 -19.08
CA ILE A 220 -23.11 -4.96 -19.94
C ILE A 220 -22.67 -5.53 -21.28
N TYR A 221 -23.34 -5.11 -22.37
CA TYR A 221 -23.05 -5.54 -23.74
C TYR A 221 -21.64 -5.17 -24.23
N ASN A 222 -21.13 -4.02 -23.77
CA ASN A 222 -19.86 -3.47 -24.23
C ASN A 222 -18.70 -4.02 -23.38
N GLU A 223 -17.76 -4.71 -24.02
CA GLU A 223 -16.46 -4.99 -23.41
C GLU A 223 -15.69 -3.68 -23.24
N GLU A 224 -15.17 -3.47 -22.04
CA GLU A 224 -14.34 -2.31 -21.70
C GLU A 224 -12.85 -2.65 -21.92
N ASP A 225 -12.00 -1.64 -21.74
CA ASP A 225 -10.56 -1.74 -21.94
C ASP A 225 -9.85 -2.58 -20.86
N ASP A 226 -10.52 -2.83 -19.74
CA ASP A 226 -9.98 -3.40 -18.51
C ASP A 226 -10.46 -4.83 -18.22
N TRP A 227 -11.38 -5.39 -19.01
CA TRP A 227 -11.76 -6.80 -18.88
C TRP A 227 -12.10 -7.51 -20.21
N ASP A 228 -11.94 -8.84 -20.22
CA ASP A 228 -12.28 -9.71 -21.35
C ASP A 228 -12.81 -11.05 -20.83
N VAL A 229 -13.72 -11.66 -21.58
CA VAL A 229 -14.24 -13.00 -21.29
C VAL A 229 -13.86 -13.97 -22.40
N LYS A 230 -13.58 -15.21 -22.03
CA LYS A 230 -13.29 -16.29 -22.97
C LYS A 230 -14.06 -17.54 -22.56
N LYS A 231 -14.75 -18.16 -23.51
CA LYS A 231 -15.41 -19.46 -23.26
C LYS A 231 -14.38 -20.50 -22.85
N THR A 232 -13.32 -20.61 -23.65
CA THR A 232 -12.17 -21.50 -23.45
C THR A 232 -11.02 -20.94 -24.27
N LEU A 233 -9.79 -21.41 -24.03
CA LEU A 233 -8.67 -21.07 -24.91
C LEU A 233 -8.59 -22.07 -26.05
N GLU A 234 -8.52 -21.59 -27.29
CA GLU A 234 -8.43 -22.49 -28.46
C GLU A 234 -7.17 -23.37 -28.42
N CYS A 235 -6.09 -22.86 -27.83
CA CYS A 235 -4.84 -23.62 -27.67
C CYS A 235 -4.99 -24.86 -26.76
N TRP A 236 -6.06 -24.95 -25.98
CA TRP A 236 -6.34 -26.11 -25.12
C TRP A 236 -6.98 -27.28 -25.87
N ASN A 237 -7.43 -27.07 -27.10
CA ASN A 237 -8.04 -28.10 -27.92
C ASN A 237 -6.96 -29.02 -28.52
N LYS A 238 -6.88 -30.25 -28.01
CA LYS A 238 -5.90 -31.26 -28.46
C LYS A 238 -6.15 -31.74 -29.91
N LYS A 239 -7.31 -31.45 -30.51
CA LYS A 239 -7.64 -31.85 -31.89
C LYS A 239 -7.03 -30.92 -32.94
N ILE A 240 -6.59 -29.72 -32.55
CA ILE A 240 -6.01 -28.74 -33.47
C ILE A 240 -4.53 -29.08 -33.71
N PRO A 241 -4.01 -28.93 -34.95
CA PRO A 241 -2.59 -29.15 -35.25
C PRO A 241 -1.65 -28.35 -34.36
N ARG A 242 -0.46 -28.90 -34.09
CA ARG A 242 0.51 -28.31 -33.13
C ARG A 242 0.89 -26.87 -33.47
N ASP A 243 1.11 -26.56 -34.73
CA ASP A 243 1.55 -25.23 -35.16
C ASP A 243 0.42 -24.19 -35.03
N VAL A 244 -0.80 -24.59 -35.39
CA VAL A 244 -2.00 -23.76 -35.15
C VAL A 244 -2.21 -23.53 -33.65
N ARG A 245 -2.02 -24.56 -32.83
CA ARG A 245 -2.11 -24.45 -31.37
C ARG A 245 -1.09 -23.44 -30.82
N ARG A 246 0.17 -23.49 -31.27
CA ARG A 246 1.20 -22.53 -30.86
C ARG A 246 0.86 -21.11 -31.28
N LYS A 247 0.40 -20.92 -32.51
CA LYS A 247 -0.11 -19.62 -32.97
C LYS A 247 -1.21 -19.09 -32.03
N LYS A 248 -2.16 -19.94 -31.63
CA LYS A 248 -3.21 -19.56 -30.66
C LYS A 248 -2.68 -19.26 -29.25
N GLN A 249 -1.58 -19.88 -28.83
CA GLN A 249 -0.89 -19.52 -27.58
C GLN A 249 -0.28 -18.13 -27.68
N ILE A 250 0.40 -17.84 -28.80
CA ILE A 250 0.99 -16.53 -29.08
C ILE A 250 -0.11 -15.46 -29.16
N ASP A 251 -1.18 -15.69 -29.91
CA ASP A 251 -2.33 -14.77 -30.02
C ASP A 251 -2.91 -14.47 -28.62
N PHE A 252 -3.02 -15.47 -27.74
CA PHE A 252 -3.47 -15.25 -26.37
C PHE A 252 -2.46 -14.45 -25.54
N CYS A 253 -1.16 -14.74 -25.65
CA CYS A 253 -0.12 -13.96 -24.98
C CYS A 253 -0.07 -12.51 -25.48
N GLU A 254 -0.40 -12.27 -26.75
CA GLU A 254 -0.57 -10.94 -27.33
C GLU A 254 -1.72 -10.17 -26.65
N ILE A 255 -2.87 -10.83 -26.42
CA ILE A 255 -3.96 -10.27 -25.62
C ILE A 255 -3.47 -9.89 -24.22
N VAL A 256 -2.78 -10.80 -23.53
CA VAL A 256 -2.27 -10.54 -22.19
C VAL A 256 -1.27 -9.38 -22.16
N SER A 257 -0.36 -9.31 -23.14
CA SER A 257 0.59 -8.20 -23.27
C SER A 257 -0.11 -6.87 -23.53
N SER A 258 -1.23 -6.89 -24.26
CA SER A 258 -1.99 -5.69 -24.62
C SER A 258 -2.61 -5.01 -23.40
N PHE A 259 -3.13 -5.79 -22.45
CA PHE A 259 -3.60 -5.31 -21.15
C PHE A 259 -2.46 -4.73 -20.33
N ALA A 260 -1.35 -5.46 -20.20
CA ALA A 260 -0.19 -5.00 -19.44
C ALA A 260 0.45 -3.73 -20.03
N ASN A 261 0.24 -3.48 -21.33
CA ASN A 261 0.69 -2.28 -22.03
C ASN A 261 -0.28 -1.10 -21.97
N LEU A 262 -1.55 -1.33 -21.60
CA LEU A 262 -2.55 -0.29 -21.39
C LEU A 262 -2.62 0.08 -19.90
N GLN A 263 -3.61 -0.41 -19.14
CA GLN A 263 -3.85 -0.09 -17.72
C GLN A 263 -3.92 -1.33 -16.83
N GLY A 264 -3.53 -2.49 -17.35
CA GLY A 264 -3.86 -3.77 -16.74
C GLY A 264 -5.28 -4.20 -17.11
N GLY A 265 -5.76 -5.26 -16.47
CA GLY A 265 -7.11 -5.77 -16.65
C GLY A 265 -7.31 -7.19 -16.15
N ILE A 266 -8.51 -7.73 -16.36
CA ILE A 266 -8.88 -9.11 -15.98
C ILE A 266 -9.42 -9.89 -17.18
N ILE A 267 -8.91 -11.11 -17.38
CA ILE A 267 -9.48 -12.05 -18.34
C ILE A 267 -10.15 -13.19 -17.57
N ILE A 268 -11.45 -13.41 -17.80
CA ILE A 268 -12.17 -14.56 -17.22
C ILE A 268 -12.38 -15.64 -18.27
N ILE A 269 -11.86 -16.83 -17.99
CA ILE A 269 -11.99 -18.02 -18.83
C ILE A 269 -13.04 -18.95 -18.21
N GLY A 270 -14.00 -19.39 -19.02
CA GLY A 270 -15.17 -20.16 -18.61
C GLY A 270 -16.50 -19.41 -18.80
N ILE A 271 -16.53 -18.29 -19.52
CA ILE A 271 -17.73 -17.50 -19.83
C ILE A 271 -17.85 -17.30 -21.34
N THR A 272 -19.03 -17.52 -21.92
CA THR A 272 -19.22 -17.31 -23.37
C THR A 272 -19.07 -15.84 -23.75
N ASN A 273 -18.46 -15.59 -24.92
CA ASN A 273 -18.29 -14.23 -25.44
C ASN A 273 -19.58 -13.64 -26.02
N SER A 274 -20.47 -14.49 -26.56
CA SER A 274 -21.74 -14.07 -27.15
C SER A 274 -22.77 -13.72 -26.09
N PHE A 275 -23.55 -12.66 -26.33
CA PHE A 275 -24.72 -12.32 -25.54
C PHE A 275 -25.92 -13.22 -25.85
N PRO A 276 -26.72 -13.61 -24.84
CA PRO A 276 -26.44 -13.46 -23.41
C PRO A 276 -25.25 -14.34 -22.98
N ARG A 277 -24.34 -13.76 -22.18
CA ARG A 277 -23.15 -14.45 -21.71
C ARG A 277 -23.54 -15.55 -20.71
N LYS A 278 -22.90 -16.71 -20.82
CA LYS A 278 -23.19 -17.90 -19.98
C LYS A 278 -21.93 -18.41 -19.29
N VAL A 279 -22.04 -18.75 -18.02
CA VAL A 279 -20.99 -19.44 -17.26
C VAL A 279 -21.00 -20.92 -17.63
N ILE A 280 -19.94 -21.37 -18.27
CA ILE A 280 -19.75 -22.77 -18.65
C ILE A 280 -18.67 -23.47 -17.82
N GLY A 281 -17.78 -22.69 -17.21
CA GLY A 281 -16.65 -23.20 -16.44
C GLY A 281 -15.49 -23.74 -17.25
N VAL A 282 -14.48 -24.20 -16.53
CA VAL A 282 -13.29 -24.84 -17.09
C VAL A 282 -13.11 -26.20 -16.43
N SER A 283 -12.91 -27.24 -17.24
CA SER A 283 -12.53 -28.57 -16.74
C SER A 283 -11.01 -28.66 -16.53
N ASP A 284 -10.60 -29.50 -15.57
CA ASP A 284 -9.19 -29.78 -15.29
C ASP A 284 -8.37 -28.51 -14.96
N ILE A 285 -8.90 -27.68 -14.06
CA ILE A 285 -8.40 -26.33 -13.77
C ILE A 285 -6.92 -26.29 -13.41
N GLU A 286 -6.45 -27.21 -12.58
CA GLU A 286 -5.05 -27.23 -12.14
C GLU A 286 -4.09 -27.36 -13.33
N ASN A 287 -4.36 -28.31 -14.23
CA ASN A 287 -3.57 -28.47 -15.45
C ASN A 287 -3.75 -27.29 -16.40
N ARG A 288 -4.95 -26.68 -16.48
CA ARG A 288 -5.16 -25.48 -17.32
C ARG A 288 -4.39 -24.27 -16.80
N ILE A 289 -4.37 -24.04 -15.50
CA ILE A 289 -3.59 -22.97 -14.86
C ILE A 289 -2.09 -23.21 -15.11
N LYS A 290 -1.61 -24.44 -14.91
CA LYS A 290 -0.22 -24.79 -15.17
C LYS A 290 0.18 -24.54 -16.63
N ASN A 291 -0.61 -25.04 -17.59
CA ASN A 291 -0.34 -24.83 -19.01
C ASN A 291 -0.37 -23.33 -19.38
N LEU A 292 -1.29 -22.56 -18.79
CA LEU A 292 -1.37 -21.12 -19.00
C LEU A 292 -0.11 -20.40 -18.50
N GLU A 293 0.38 -20.76 -17.32
CA GLU A 293 1.61 -20.20 -16.77
C GLU A 293 2.83 -20.55 -17.62
N GLU A 294 2.94 -21.80 -18.08
CA GLU A 294 3.99 -22.24 -19.01
C GLU A 294 3.95 -21.46 -20.34
N ASP A 295 2.76 -21.25 -20.91
CA ASP A 295 2.58 -20.50 -22.15
C ASP A 295 2.99 -19.03 -21.98
N LEU A 296 2.59 -18.38 -20.88
CA LEU A 296 2.98 -17.00 -20.58
C LEU A 296 4.49 -16.85 -20.38
N ILE A 297 5.12 -17.76 -19.62
CA ILE A 297 6.58 -17.75 -19.41
C ILE A 297 7.33 -17.95 -20.73
N ARG A 298 6.81 -18.84 -21.58
CA ARG A 298 7.45 -19.18 -22.85
C ARG A 298 7.44 -18.01 -23.83
N TRP A 299 6.28 -17.41 -24.05
CA TRP A 299 6.06 -16.48 -25.16
C TRP A 299 6.20 -15.01 -24.75
N ILE A 300 5.98 -14.64 -23.49
CA ILE A 300 6.09 -13.26 -23.04
C ILE A 300 7.54 -12.96 -22.60
N ARG A 301 8.08 -11.85 -23.12
CA ARG A 301 9.40 -11.32 -22.73
C ARG A 301 9.23 -10.12 -21.82
N TYR A 302 9.30 -10.38 -20.52
CA TYR A 302 9.31 -9.36 -19.48
C TYR A 302 9.98 -9.90 -18.20
N GLU A 303 10.80 -9.08 -17.54
CA GLU A 303 11.69 -9.50 -16.45
C GLU A 303 10.93 -9.97 -15.18
N ASN A 304 9.78 -9.37 -14.88
CA ASN A 304 9.06 -9.58 -13.62
C ASN A 304 7.65 -10.15 -13.83
N LYS A 305 7.16 -10.99 -12.92
CA LYS A 305 5.78 -11.48 -12.99
C LYS A 305 4.79 -10.31 -12.81
N PHE A 306 4.01 -10.02 -13.85
CA PHE A 306 3.02 -8.94 -13.87
C PHE A 306 1.58 -9.47 -13.93
N TYR A 307 1.37 -10.76 -13.66
CA TYR A 307 0.06 -11.37 -13.71
C TYR A 307 -0.16 -12.33 -12.54
N LYS A 308 -1.42 -12.62 -12.26
CA LYS A 308 -1.85 -13.61 -11.25
C LYS A 308 -2.99 -14.43 -11.81
N ILE A 309 -2.84 -15.75 -11.78
CA ILE A 309 -3.89 -16.69 -12.19
C ILE A 309 -4.57 -17.22 -10.94
N LYS A 310 -5.90 -17.20 -10.92
CA LYS A 310 -6.71 -17.75 -9.83
C LYS A 310 -7.88 -18.54 -10.37
N GLU A 311 -8.17 -19.62 -9.67
CA GLU A 311 -9.47 -20.26 -9.74
C GLU A 311 -10.49 -19.38 -9.00
N ILE A 312 -11.66 -19.21 -9.60
CA ILE A 312 -12.78 -18.47 -9.04
C ILE A 312 -14.06 -19.28 -9.19
N LEU A 313 -15.02 -19.10 -8.29
CA LEU A 313 -16.33 -19.73 -8.34
C LEU A 313 -17.38 -18.70 -8.71
N ILE A 314 -18.10 -18.94 -9.80
CA ILE A 314 -19.15 -18.05 -10.32
C ILE A 314 -20.47 -18.83 -10.39
N PRO A 315 -21.58 -18.30 -9.85
CA PRO A 315 -22.88 -18.94 -10.01
C PRO A 315 -23.32 -18.89 -11.48
N ASN A 316 -23.85 -20.00 -12.01
CA ASN A 316 -24.48 -20.01 -13.33
C ASN A 316 -25.95 -19.56 -13.26
N GLU A 317 -26.68 -19.64 -14.39
CA GLU A 317 -28.12 -19.32 -14.47
C GLU A 317 -29.01 -20.18 -13.52
N LYS A 318 -28.46 -21.26 -12.94
CA LYS A 318 -29.13 -22.16 -11.99
C LYS A 318 -28.61 -22.01 -10.56
N ASP A 319 -27.85 -20.95 -10.26
CA ASP A 319 -27.15 -20.72 -8.98
C ASP A 319 -26.14 -21.81 -8.58
N GLU A 320 -25.73 -22.66 -9.52
CA GLU A 320 -24.68 -23.65 -9.29
C GLU A 320 -23.31 -22.96 -9.35
N MET A 321 -22.45 -23.19 -8.35
CA MET A 321 -21.11 -22.61 -8.32
C MET A 321 -20.20 -23.33 -9.32
N ILE A 322 -19.90 -22.67 -10.43
CA ILE A 322 -19.06 -23.17 -11.50
C ILE A 322 -17.63 -22.64 -11.36
N ARG A 323 -16.64 -23.52 -11.53
CA ARG A 323 -15.22 -23.17 -11.45
C ARG A 323 -14.76 -22.53 -12.77
N CYS A 324 -14.23 -21.32 -12.68
CA CYS A 324 -13.66 -20.54 -13.79
C CYS A 324 -12.22 -20.14 -13.47
N ILE A 325 -11.50 -19.60 -14.46
CA ILE A 325 -10.14 -19.07 -14.27
C ILE A 325 -10.16 -17.56 -14.48
N ALA A 326 -9.69 -16.82 -13.49
CA ALA A 326 -9.37 -15.40 -13.61
C ALA A 326 -7.87 -15.21 -13.81
N LEU A 327 -7.50 -14.52 -14.89
CA LEU A 327 -6.16 -14.03 -15.15
C LEU A 327 -6.13 -12.52 -14.94
N LEU A 328 -5.52 -12.11 -13.83
CA LEU A 328 -5.34 -10.72 -13.43
C LEU A 328 -4.03 -10.22 -14.03
N ILE A 329 -4.06 -9.09 -14.72
CA ILE A 329 -2.94 -8.56 -15.48
C ILE A 329 -2.66 -7.15 -14.96
N PHE A 330 -1.49 -6.93 -14.40
CA PHE A 330 -1.07 -5.63 -13.88
C PHE A 330 -0.46 -4.76 -14.98
N GLN A 331 -0.70 -3.45 -14.92
CA GLN A 331 0.01 -2.52 -15.80
C GLN A 331 1.50 -2.56 -15.49
N THR A 332 2.31 -2.64 -16.53
CA THR A 332 3.78 -2.71 -16.39
C THR A 332 4.44 -1.38 -16.72
N LYS A 333 5.58 -1.11 -16.07
CA LYS A 333 6.37 0.11 -16.31
C LYS A 333 7.10 0.08 -17.65
N LYS A 334 7.69 -1.06 -18.03
CA LYS A 334 8.31 -1.24 -19.35
C LYS A 334 7.28 -1.83 -20.32
N PRO A 335 7.43 -1.65 -21.64
CA PRO A 335 6.63 -2.37 -22.62
C PRO A 335 6.79 -3.89 -22.47
N VAL A 336 5.67 -4.61 -22.44
CA VAL A 336 5.63 -6.08 -22.51
C VAL A 336 5.61 -6.49 -23.97
N SER A 337 6.41 -7.48 -24.31
CA SER A 337 6.51 -7.97 -25.68
C SER A 337 6.27 -9.47 -25.75
N VAL A 338 5.85 -9.95 -26.92
CA VAL A 338 5.59 -11.36 -27.19
C VAL A 338 6.52 -11.83 -28.30
N GLU A 339 7.25 -12.91 -28.03
CA GLU A 339 8.07 -13.57 -29.03
C GLU A 339 7.22 -14.45 -29.94
N GLN A 340 7.40 -14.27 -31.24
CA GLN A 340 6.73 -15.02 -32.29
C GLN A 340 7.51 -16.30 -32.62
N GLU A 341 6.91 -17.24 -33.37
CA GLU A 341 7.59 -18.49 -33.75
C GLU A 341 8.87 -18.29 -34.57
N ASN A 342 8.94 -17.21 -35.36
CA ASN A 342 10.09 -16.84 -36.17
C ASN A 342 11.17 -16.05 -35.39
N GLY A 343 11.03 -15.93 -34.07
CA GLY A 343 11.94 -15.16 -33.21
C GLY A 343 11.75 -13.64 -33.28
N THR A 344 10.80 -13.14 -34.08
CA THR A 344 10.44 -11.72 -34.05
C THR A 344 9.67 -11.37 -32.79
N ILE A 345 9.69 -10.09 -32.43
CA ILE A 345 9.04 -9.59 -31.22
C ILE A 345 7.88 -8.68 -31.62
N SER A 346 6.70 -8.92 -31.06
CA SER A 346 5.54 -8.05 -31.21
C SER A 346 5.24 -7.27 -29.93
N TYR A 347 4.73 -6.06 -30.10
CA TYR A 347 4.20 -5.22 -29.04
C TYR A 347 2.75 -4.91 -29.37
N LYS A 348 1.85 -5.30 -28.48
CA LYS A 348 0.42 -5.01 -28.60
C LYS A 348 -0.02 -4.02 -27.54
N LYS A 349 -0.98 -3.17 -27.90
CA LYS A 349 -1.70 -2.28 -26.99
C LYS A 349 -3.19 -2.49 -27.21
N ARG A 350 -3.96 -2.54 -26.13
CA ARG A 350 -5.41 -2.65 -26.20
C ARG A 350 -6.03 -1.32 -26.65
N LEU A 351 -7.09 -1.41 -27.46
CA LEU A 351 -7.87 -0.27 -27.92
C LEU A 351 -9.34 -0.71 -28.06
N GLY A 352 -10.14 -0.41 -27.05
CA GLY A 352 -11.47 -0.98 -26.87
C GLY A 352 -11.41 -2.50 -26.71
N THR A 353 -12.25 -3.18 -27.48
CA THR A 353 -12.30 -4.66 -27.55
C THR A 353 -11.18 -5.25 -28.41
N GLY A 354 -10.43 -4.40 -29.13
CA GLY A 354 -9.41 -4.78 -30.08
C GLY A 354 -7.98 -4.61 -29.57
N MET A 355 -7.03 -4.92 -30.45
CA MET A 355 -5.61 -4.71 -30.21
C MET A 355 -4.98 -4.03 -31.42
N ILE A 356 -4.06 -3.12 -31.16
CA ILE A 356 -3.22 -2.49 -32.18
C ILE A 356 -1.77 -2.92 -32.01
N SER A 357 -1.09 -3.15 -33.13
CA SER A 357 0.37 -3.31 -33.15
C SER A 357 1.02 -1.95 -32.92
N THR A 358 2.04 -1.90 -32.08
CA THR A 358 2.79 -0.68 -31.78
C THR A 358 4.29 -0.98 -31.72
N THR A 359 5.09 0.04 -31.42
CA THR A 359 6.54 -0.09 -31.26
C THR A 359 6.93 0.12 -29.80
N TYR A 360 8.08 -0.43 -29.42
CA TYR A 360 8.66 -0.21 -28.10
C TYR A 360 8.77 1.29 -27.76
N THR A 361 9.22 2.11 -28.72
CA THR A 361 9.45 3.55 -28.54
C THR A 361 8.18 4.33 -28.23
N ILE A 362 7.06 3.95 -28.85
CA ILE A 362 5.76 4.58 -28.58
C ILE A 362 5.31 4.20 -27.17
N LEU A 363 5.31 2.90 -26.85
CA LEU A 363 4.86 2.42 -25.54
C LEU A 363 5.71 2.98 -24.40
N ILE A 364 7.04 3.02 -24.53
CA ILE A 364 7.89 3.56 -23.45
C ILE A 364 7.64 5.06 -23.23
N LYS A 365 7.27 5.82 -24.27
CA LYS A 365 6.91 7.24 -24.16
C LYS A 365 5.60 7.41 -23.38
N GLU A 366 4.59 6.61 -23.71
CA GLU A 366 3.30 6.62 -23.01
C GLU A 366 3.43 6.18 -21.55
N LYS A 367 4.34 5.23 -21.28
CA LYS A 367 4.56 4.67 -19.95
C LYS A 367 5.49 5.51 -19.05
N ARG A 368 5.95 6.70 -19.49
CA ARG A 368 6.91 7.53 -18.74
C ARG A 368 6.45 7.88 -17.33
N GLU A 369 5.15 8.08 -17.15
CA GLU A 369 4.57 8.50 -15.87
C GLU A 369 4.28 7.34 -14.91
N ILE A 370 4.38 6.10 -15.40
CA ILE A 370 4.13 4.88 -14.63
C ILE A 370 5.35 4.60 -13.76
N SER A 371 5.24 4.91 -12.49
CA SER A 371 6.35 4.75 -11.55
C SER A 371 6.56 3.29 -11.09
N LYS A 372 5.49 2.48 -11.05
CA LYS A 372 5.46 1.10 -10.50
C LYS A 372 4.47 0.20 -11.26
N LEU A 373 4.43 -1.09 -10.91
CA LEU A 373 3.31 -1.96 -11.28
C LEU A 373 2.04 -1.30 -10.76
N ASN A 374 1.23 -0.83 -11.71
CA ASN A 374 0.06 -0.06 -11.39
C ASN A 374 -1.15 -0.99 -11.42
N ILE A 375 -1.93 -0.91 -10.34
CA ILE A 375 -3.15 -1.67 -10.17
C ILE A 375 -4.38 -0.76 -10.07
N ASN A 376 -4.30 0.47 -10.60
CA ASN A 376 -5.41 1.43 -10.59
C ASN A 376 -6.72 0.80 -11.06
N PHE A 377 -6.71 -0.04 -12.11
CA PHE A 377 -7.94 -0.72 -12.55
C PHE A 377 -8.56 -1.58 -11.44
N LEU A 378 -7.75 -2.20 -10.58
CA LEU A 378 -8.25 -2.94 -9.43
C LEU A 378 -8.77 -2.02 -8.33
N GLU A 379 -8.11 -0.89 -8.08
CA GLU A 379 -8.61 0.10 -7.12
C GLU A 379 -9.96 0.66 -7.58
N GLU A 380 -10.09 1.03 -8.85
CA GLU A 380 -11.33 1.49 -9.48
C GLU A 380 -12.43 0.42 -9.36
N MET A 381 -12.13 -0.85 -9.68
CA MET A 381 -13.07 -1.95 -9.51
C MET A 381 -13.49 -2.19 -8.04
N ILE A 382 -12.61 -1.94 -7.07
CA ILE A 382 -12.90 -2.09 -5.64
C ILE A 382 -13.73 -0.90 -5.15
N GLU A 383 -13.39 0.33 -5.55
CA GLU A 383 -14.12 1.55 -5.18
C GLU A 383 -15.55 1.52 -5.72
N GLU A 384 -15.75 1.11 -6.98
CA GLU A 384 -17.09 0.90 -7.55
C GLU A 384 -17.90 -0.13 -6.74
N TYR A 385 -17.24 -1.21 -6.29
CA TYR A 385 -17.86 -2.22 -5.45
C TYR A 385 -18.21 -1.67 -4.05
N GLU A 386 -17.29 -0.96 -3.40
CA GLU A 386 -17.50 -0.39 -2.06
C GLU A 386 -18.57 0.73 -2.07
N LEU A 387 -18.77 1.45 -3.18
CA LEU A 387 -19.82 2.47 -3.32
C LEU A 387 -21.20 1.90 -3.61
N SER A 388 -21.29 0.64 -4.05
CA SER A 388 -22.56 -0.01 -4.40
C SER A 388 -23.27 -0.67 -3.20
N TYR A 389 -22.66 -0.62 -2.00
CA TYR A 389 -23.17 -1.17 -0.74
C TYR A 389 -23.01 -0.16 0.38
#